data_AF-A0A9X4RP89-F1
#
_entry.id   AF-A0A9X4RP89-F1
#
_cell.length_a   1.000
_cell.length_b   1.000
_cell.length_c   1.000
_cell.angle_alpha   90.00
_cell.angle_beta   90.00
_cell.angle_gamma   90.00
#
_symmetry.space_group_name_H-M   'P 1'
#
loop_
_entity.id
_entity.type
_entity.pdbx_description
1 polymer ?
#
loop_
_entity_poly.entity_id
_entity_poly.type
_entity_poly.pdbx_seq_one_letter_code
_entity_poly.pdbx_strand_id
1 'polypeptide(L)'
;ATHGKLDELSVAPIGLFWGIFSAFTYALYIILPGKLIRQYGSITVIGLGMLMGGFVVTLGLQTWQHRLPIDGGSLLGLLGIVGVGTIFAYTAFLKGVSLVGPVNGSLLASIEPIASVFFAVWLVNEQFYTIDFVGMLLILLAVLLISLKDLMISRKSIG
;
A
#
# COMPACT_ATOMS: atom_id res chain seq x y z
N ALA A 1 1.13 -9.86 -15.70
CA ALA A 1 0.68 -11.19 -15.24
C ALA A 1 0.90 -12.17 -16.39
N THR A 2 1.26 -13.43 -16.12
CA THR A 2 1.56 -14.41 -17.19
C THR A 2 0.33 -14.82 -18.00
N HIS A 3 -0.86 -14.32 -17.63
CA HIS A 3 -2.15 -14.61 -18.27
C HIS A 3 -2.37 -16.10 -18.54
N GLY A 4 -1.84 -16.98 -17.67
CA GLY A 4 -1.99 -18.44 -17.77
C GLY A 4 -0.92 -19.18 -18.57
N LYS A 5 0.14 -18.53 -19.03
CA LYS A 5 1.31 -19.20 -19.60
C LYS A 5 2.28 -19.62 -18.49
N LEU A 6 2.56 -20.92 -18.38
CA LEU A 6 3.49 -21.47 -17.38
C LEU A 6 4.96 -21.36 -17.80
N ASP A 7 5.22 -21.16 -19.09
CA ASP A 7 6.57 -21.16 -19.68
C ASP A 7 7.16 -19.75 -19.88
N GLU A 8 6.37 -18.69 -19.66
CA GLU A 8 6.82 -17.31 -19.77
C GLU A 8 6.48 -16.55 -18.48
N LEU A 9 7.49 -16.02 -17.80
CA LEU A 9 7.29 -15.06 -16.72
C LEU A 9 7.07 -13.67 -17.34
N SER A 10 5.84 -13.15 -17.26
CA SER A 10 5.44 -11.81 -17.74
C SER A 10 6.08 -10.69 -16.94
N VAL A 11 6.78 -11.01 -15.85
CA VAL A 11 7.50 -10.07 -15.01
C VAL A 11 8.97 -10.13 -15.39
N ALA A 12 9.54 -9.00 -15.78
CA ALA A 12 10.98 -8.89 -16.03
C ALA A 12 11.74 -9.32 -14.76
N PRO A 13 12.82 -10.13 -14.86
CA PRO A 13 13.58 -10.59 -13.68
C PRO A 13 14.03 -9.45 -12.76
N ILE A 14 14.35 -8.29 -13.34
CA ILE A 14 14.68 -7.07 -12.59
C ILE A 14 13.50 -6.53 -11.78
N GLY A 15 12.29 -6.59 -12.33
CA GLY A 15 11.05 -6.21 -11.62
C GLY A 15 10.75 -7.16 -10.47
N LEU A 16 11.01 -8.46 -10.65
CA LEU A 16 10.88 -9.44 -9.57
C LEU A 16 11.87 -9.15 -8.43
N PHE A 17 13.13 -8.85 -8.76
CA PHE A 17 14.14 -8.46 -7.77
C PHE A 17 13.70 -7.23 -6.97
N TRP A 18 13.26 -6.17 -7.64
CA TRP A 18 12.77 -4.96 -6.97
C TRP A 18 11.52 -5.21 -6.13
N GLY A 19 10.62 -6.10 -6.58
CA GLY A 19 9.44 -6.49 -5.82
C GLY A 19 9.79 -7.21 -4.50
N ILE A 20 10.68 -8.21 -4.56
CA ILE A 20 11.14 -8.93 -3.37
C ILE A 20 11.92 -8.01 -2.43
N PHE A 21 12.80 -7.18 -2.97
CA PHE A 21 13.57 -6.20 -2.20
C PHE A 21 12.65 -5.16 -1.53
N SER A 22 11.60 -4.71 -2.22
CA SER A 22 10.58 -3.83 -1.65
C SER A 22 9.80 -4.52 -0.52
N ALA A 23 9.40 -5.77 -0.67
CA ALA A 23 8.73 -6.53 0.39
C ALA A 23 9.62 -6.68 1.65
N PHE A 24 10.91 -6.97 1.45
CA PHE A 24 11.87 -7.07 2.54
C PHE A 24 12.05 -5.73 3.27
N THR A 25 12.26 -4.64 2.54
CA THR A 25 12.42 -3.30 3.12
C THR A 25 11.13 -2.81 3.79
N TYR A 26 9.96 -3.16 3.26
CA TYR A 26 8.66 -2.87 3.87
C TYR A 26 8.48 -3.61 5.22
N ALA A 27 8.90 -4.88 5.30
CA ALA A 27 8.88 -5.62 6.56
C ALA A 27 9.78 -4.96 7.62
N LEU A 28 10.98 -4.51 7.23
CA LEU A 28 11.87 -3.75 8.11
C LEU A 28 11.25 -2.41 8.54
N TYR A 29 10.61 -1.70 7.61
CA TYR A 29 9.90 -0.44 7.88
C TYR A 29 8.77 -0.61 8.90
N ILE A 30 8.08 -1.75 8.93
CA ILE A 30 7.05 -2.02 9.95
C ILE A 30 7.67 -2.39 11.31
N ILE A 31 8.71 -3.23 11.31
CA ILE A 31 9.24 -3.83 12.55
C ILE A 31 10.18 -2.88 13.31
N LEU A 32 11.12 -2.23 12.62
CA LEU A 32 12.18 -1.43 13.24
C LEU A 32 11.65 -0.23 14.06
N PRO A 33 10.71 0.60 13.56
CA PRO A 33 10.25 1.77 14.30
C PRO A 33 9.28 1.42 15.44
N GLY A 34 8.93 0.16 15.66
CA GLY A 34 7.93 -0.24 16.67
C GLY A 34 8.22 0.31 18.08
N LYS A 35 9.49 0.37 18.48
CA LYS A 35 9.89 0.99 19.77
C LYS A 35 9.75 2.53 19.74
N LEU A 36 10.17 3.16 18.64
CA LEU A 36 10.08 4.61 18.46
C LEU A 36 8.63 5.10 18.41
N ILE A 37 7.75 4.39 17.71
CA ILE A 37 6.32 4.73 17.59
C ILE A 37 5.66 4.71 18.97
N ARG A 38 6.01 3.76 19.85
CA ARG A 38 5.50 3.71 21.22
C ARG A 38 5.96 4.88 22.08
N GLN A 39 7.14 5.44 21.80
CA GLN A 39 7.73 6.51 22.60
C GLN A 39 7.35 7.91 22.09
N TYR A 40 7.29 8.12 20.77
CA TYR A 40 7.14 9.43 20.13
C TYR A 40 5.85 9.60 19.30
N GLY A 41 5.03 8.55 19.22
CA GLY A 41 3.81 8.51 18.41
C GLY A 41 4.05 8.16 16.95
N SER A 42 3.04 7.60 16.28
CA SER A 42 3.13 7.12 14.89
C SER A 42 3.35 8.25 13.89
N ILE A 43 2.64 9.37 14.03
CA ILE A 43 2.69 10.49 13.10
C ILE A 43 4.11 11.09 13.04
N THR A 44 4.74 11.31 14.19
CA THR A 44 6.08 11.91 14.27
C THR A 44 7.14 11.03 13.63
N VAL A 45 7.14 9.74 13.96
CA VAL A 45 8.15 8.78 13.49
C VAL A 45 7.99 8.52 11.99
N ILE A 46 6.76 8.35 11.52
CA ILE A 46 6.47 8.14 10.10
C ILE A 46 6.77 9.41 9.31
N GLY A 47 6.36 10.59 9.79
CA GLY A 47 6.61 11.86 9.13
C GLY A 47 8.10 12.16 8.95
N LEU A 48 8.90 11.96 10.01
CA LEU A 48 10.35 12.12 9.92
C LEU A 48 10.97 11.07 8.99
N GLY A 49 10.48 9.82 9.02
CA GLY A 49 10.91 8.76 8.11
C GLY A 49 10.63 9.10 6.64
N MET A 50 9.45 9.65 6.33
CA MET A 50 9.09 10.11 4.99
C MET A 50 9.96 11.29 4.53
N LEU A 51 10.25 12.24 5.43
CA LEU A 51 11.16 13.37 5.13
C LEU A 51 12.58 12.90 4.82
N MET A 52 13.14 12.01 5.66
CA MET A 52 14.46 11.44 5.42
C MET A 52 14.49 10.61 4.14
N GLY A 53 13.46 9.81 3.87
CA GLY A 53 13.32 9.05 2.63
C GLY A 53 13.30 9.95 1.40
N GLY A 54 12.49 11.01 1.42
CA GLY A 54 12.44 12.01 0.36
C GLY A 54 13.79 12.70 0.13
N PHE A 55 14.50 13.02 1.21
CA PHE A 55 15.83 13.63 1.13
C PHE A 55 16.87 12.67 0.50
N VAL A 56 16.91 11.41 0.95
CA VAL A 56 17.83 10.40 0.41
C VAL A 56 17.55 10.14 -1.07
N VAL A 57 16.27 10.02 -1.46
CA VAL A 57 15.88 9.84 -2.87
C VAL A 57 16.26 11.07 -3.70
N THR A 58 16.02 12.27 -3.18
CA THR A 58 16.39 13.53 -3.85
C THR A 58 17.89 13.61 -4.11
N LEU A 59 18.71 13.26 -3.11
CA LEU A 59 20.17 13.21 -3.25
C LEU A 59 20.64 12.11 -4.20
N GLY A 60 20.09 10.91 -4.08
CA GLY A 60 20.51 9.74 -4.86
C GLY A 60 20.15 9.83 -6.33
N LEU A 61 18.97 10.34 -6.65
CA LEU A 61 18.50 10.53 -8.04
C LEU A 61 18.84 11.89 -8.61
N GLN A 62 19.46 12.78 -7.81
CA GLN A 62 19.83 14.15 -8.19
C GLN A 62 18.67 14.85 -8.91
N THR A 63 17.49 14.83 -8.29
CA THR A 63 16.23 15.25 -8.94
C THR A 63 16.26 16.69 -9.45
N TRP A 64 17.16 17.52 -8.93
CA TRP A 64 17.44 18.88 -9.41
C TRP A 64 18.04 18.96 -10.82
N GLN A 65 18.63 17.89 -11.35
CA GLN A 65 19.13 17.83 -12.73
C GLN A 65 18.03 17.53 -13.74
N HIS A 66 16.94 16.92 -13.29
CA HIS A 66 15.79 16.60 -14.13
C HIS A 66 14.80 17.77 -14.10
N ARG A 67 14.67 18.47 -15.23
CA ARG A 67 13.65 19.51 -15.38
C ARG A 67 12.27 18.85 -15.55
N LEU A 68 11.54 18.75 -14.46
CA LEU A 68 10.12 18.42 -14.51
C LEU A 68 9.38 19.61 -15.16
N PRO A 69 8.56 19.38 -16.20
CA PRO A 69 7.67 20.42 -16.71
C PRO A 69 6.64 20.74 -15.62
N ILE A 70 6.83 21.88 -14.94
CA ILE A 70 5.89 22.39 -13.95
C ILE A 70 4.76 23.09 -14.72
N ASP A 71 3.91 22.26 -15.32
CA ASP A 71 2.62 22.68 -15.88
C ASP A 71 1.56 22.69 -14.77
N GLY A 72 0.47 23.44 -14.98
CA GLY A 72 -0.67 23.49 -14.07
C GLY A 72 -1.26 22.11 -13.80
N GLY A 73 -1.28 21.23 -14.82
CA GLY A 73 -1.70 19.83 -14.66
C GLY A 73 -0.78 19.02 -13.75
N SER A 74 0.55 19.13 -13.93
CA SER A 74 1.53 18.44 -13.09
C SER A 74 1.46 18.89 -11.64
N LEU A 75 1.27 20.20 -11.39
CA LEU A 75 1.14 20.75 -10.05
C LEU A 75 -0.15 20.28 -9.37
N LEU A 76 -1.27 20.28 -10.09
CA LEU A 76 -2.54 19.73 -9.58
C LEU A 76 -2.42 18.23 -9.29
N GLY A 77 -1.76 17.45 -10.14
CA GLY A 77 -1.49 16.04 -9.92
C GLY A 77 -0.66 15.80 -8.65
N LEU A 78 0.41 16.58 -8.46
CA LEU A 78 1.25 16.52 -7.26
C LEU A 78 0.44 16.82 -5.99
N LEU A 79 -0.32 17.93 -6.00
CA LEU A 79 -1.16 18.32 -4.86
C LEU A 79 -2.26 17.28 -4.59
N GLY A 80 -2.83 16.70 -5.65
CA GLY A 80 -3.82 15.63 -5.54
C GLY A 80 -3.25 14.37 -4.88
N ILE A 81 -2.09 13.90 -5.33
CA ILE A 81 -1.44 12.71 -4.74
C ILE A 81 -1.06 12.96 -3.29
N VAL A 82 -0.40 14.09 -2.98
CA VAL A 82 0.06 14.37 -1.62
C VAL A 82 -1.11 14.65 -0.68
N GLY A 83 -2.03 15.52 -1.09
CA GLY A 83 -3.16 15.95 -0.26
C GLY A 83 -4.22 14.87 -0.12
N VAL A 84 -4.78 14.41 -1.24
CA VAL A 84 -5.89 13.45 -1.26
C VAL A 84 -5.38 12.02 -1.08
N GLY A 85 -4.39 11.63 -1.89
CA GLY A 85 -3.87 10.26 -1.93
C GLY A 85 -3.11 9.83 -0.69
N THR A 86 -2.40 10.75 -0.04
CA THR A 86 -1.57 10.44 1.14
C THR A 86 -2.19 10.96 2.43
N ILE A 87 -2.26 12.29 2.60
CA ILE A 87 -2.63 12.89 3.91
C ILE A 87 -4.07 12.58 4.28
N PHE A 88 -5.01 12.86 3.38
CA PHE A 88 -6.43 12.63 3.63
C PHE A 88 -6.74 11.14 3.76
N ALA A 89 -6.30 10.32 2.79
CA ALA A 89 -6.54 8.87 2.82
C ALA A 89 -6.01 8.22 4.11
N TYR A 90 -4.77 8.54 4.51
CA TYR A 90 -4.18 7.99 5.74
C TYR A 90 -4.91 8.47 7.00
N THR A 91 -5.28 9.75 7.06
CA THR A 91 -6.01 10.30 8.22
C THR A 91 -7.40 9.71 8.34
N ALA A 92 -8.12 9.57 7.21
CA ALA A 92 -9.42 8.92 7.15
C ALA A 92 -9.33 7.46 7.55
N PHE A 93 -8.29 6.74 7.11
CA PHE A 93 -8.03 5.37 7.51
C PHE A 93 -7.78 5.24 9.03
N LEU A 94 -6.85 6.03 9.59
CA LEU A 94 -6.58 6.01 11.03
C LEU A 94 -7.82 6.37 11.85
N LYS A 95 -8.57 7.38 11.42
CA LYS A 95 -9.82 7.78 12.09
C LYS A 95 -10.86 6.68 12.00
N GLY A 96 -11.04 6.06 10.84
CA GLY A 96 -11.95 4.93 10.63
C GLY A 96 -11.60 3.76 11.56
N VAL A 97 -10.34 3.34 11.57
CA VAL A 97 -9.83 2.28 12.45
C VAL A 97 -10.05 2.62 13.94
N SER A 98 -9.88 3.89 14.33
CA SER A 98 -10.14 4.33 15.72
C SER A 98 -11.61 4.27 16.11
N LEU A 99 -12.54 4.38 15.15
CA LEU A 99 -13.99 4.37 15.39
C LEU A 99 -14.56 2.94 15.43
N VAL A 100 -14.15 2.09 14.47
CA VAL A 100 -14.69 0.72 14.36
C VAL A 100 -13.85 -0.34 15.07
N GLY A 101 -12.63 0.03 15.49
CA GLY A 101 -11.65 -0.87 16.09
C GLY A 101 -10.74 -1.57 15.05
N PRO A 102 -9.55 -2.05 15.45
CA PRO A 102 -8.55 -2.62 14.52
C PRO A 102 -9.04 -3.81 13.70
N VAL A 103 -9.87 -4.67 14.30
CA VAL A 103 -10.36 -5.89 13.63
C VAL A 103 -11.40 -5.56 12.56
N ASN A 104 -12.40 -4.76 12.88
CA ASN A 104 -13.41 -4.33 11.89
C ASN A 104 -12.77 -3.42 10.84
N GLY A 105 -11.79 -2.60 11.23
CA GLY A 105 -10.99 -1.79 10.30
C GLY A 105 -10.22 -2.66 9.30
N SER A 106 -9.60 -3.75 9.76
CA SER A 106 -8.93 -4.74 8.88
C SER A 106 -9.92 -5.42 7.92
N LEU A 107 -11.10 -5.81 8.40
CA LEU A 107 -12.15 -6.38 7.54
C LEU A 107 -12.62 -5.37 6.46
N LEU A 108 -12.77 -4.10 6.81
CA LEU A 108 -13.12 -3.05 5.85
C LEU A 108 -11.98 -2.77 4.86
N ALA A 109 -10.72 -2.82 5.31
CA ALA A 109 -9.56 -2.70 4.44
C ALA A 109 -9.46 -3.86 3.44
N SER A 110 -10.06 -5.02 3.73
CA SER A 110 -10.11 -6.18 2.84
C SER A 110 -10.84 -5.93 1.52
N ILE A 111 -11.61 -4.83 1.43
CA ILE A 111 -12.28 -4.38 0.20
C ILE A 111 -11.32 -3.68 -0.78
N GLU A 112 -10.14 -3.26 -0.31
CA GLU A 112 -9.15 -2.54 -1.12
C GLU A 112 -8.77 -3.25 -2.43
N PRO A 113 -8.54 -4.59 -2.48
CA PRO A 113 -8.25 -5.28 -3.74
C PRO A 113 -9.40 -5.18 -4.75
N ILE A 114 -10.64 -5.21 -4.28
CA ILE A 114 -11.84 -5.11 -5.12
C ILE A 114 -11.92 -3.70 -5.72
N ALA A 115 -11.73 -2.68 -4.88
CA ALA A 115 -11.72 -1.28 -5.32
C ALA A 115 -10.57 -1.01 -6.31
N SER A 116 -9.37 -1.54 -6.04
CA SER A 116 -8.20 -1.41 -6.91
C SER A 116 -8.48 -1.95 -8.32
N VAL A 117 -9.07 -3.15 -8.41
CA VAL A 117 -9.46 -3.76 -9.69
C VAL A 117 -10.51 -2.92 -10.40
N PHE A 118 -11.55 -2.48 -9.68
CA PHE A 118 -12.59 -1.63 -10.26
C PHE A 118 -12.00 -0.38 -10.91
N PHE A 119 -11.11 0.33 -10.21
CA PHE A 119 -10.45 1.51 -10.76
C PHE A 119 -9.43 1.18 -11.85
N ALA A 120 -8.74 0.03 -11.79
CA ALA A 120 -7.85 -0.40 -12.85
C ALA A 120 -8.61 -0.63 -14.17
N VAL A 121 -9.77 -1.29 -14.12
CA VAL A 121 -10.61 -1.48 -15.32
C VAL A 121 -11.25 -0.17 -15.76
N TRP A 122 -11.83 0.60 -14.84
CA TRP A 122 -12.61 1.78 -15.20
C TRP A 122 -11.76 2.99 -15.61
N LEU A 123 -10.65 3.24 -14.91
CA LEU A 123 -9.84 4.45 -15.08
C LEU A 123 -8.61 4.22 -15.95
N VAL A 124 -7.97 3.05 -15.82
CA VAL A 124 -6.75 2.68 -16.58
C VAL A 124 -7.07 1.85 -17.83
N ASN A 125 -8.31 1.36 -17.98
CA ASN A 125 -8.74 0.47 -19.08
C ASN A 125 -7.92 -0.82 -19.17
N GLU A 126 -7.48 -1.34 -18.02
CA GLU A 126 -6.77 -2.63 -17.94
C GLU A 126 -7.69 -3.81 -18.30
N GLN A 127 -7.16 -4.77 -19.05
CA GLN A 127 -7.89 -5.97 -19.46
C GLN A 127 -7.58 -7.13 -18.52
N PHE A 128 -8.60 -7.62 -17.82
CA PHE A 128 -8.49 -8.77 -16.93
C PHE A 128 -8.87 -10.07 -17.64
N TYR A 129 -8.06 -11.11 -17.43
CA TYR A 129 -8.32 -12.46 -17.91
C TYR A 129 -8.95 -13.31 -16.80
N THR A 130 -9.57 -14.42 -17.16
CA THR A 130 -10.25 -15.32 -16.20
C THR A 130 -9.33 -15.77 -15.06
N ILE A 131 -8.04 -15.96 -15.33
CA ILE A 131 -7.07 -16.36 -14.32
C ILE A 131 -6.78 -15.25 -13.28
N ASP A 132 -6.89 -13.98 -13.67
CA ASP A 132 -6.68 -12.85 -12.76
C ASP A 132 -7.81 -12.78 -11.73
N PHE A 133 -9.04 -13.15 -12.12
CA PHE A 133 -10.16 -13.31 -11.18
C PHE A 133 -9.95 -14.44 -10.19
N VAL A 134 -9.36 -15.57 -10.61
CA VAL A 134 -9.00 -16.66 -9.69
C VAL A 134 -7.93 -16.22 -8.71
N GLY A 135 -6.88 -15.54 -9.19
CA GLY A 135 -5.83 -14.97 -8.33
C GLY A 135 -6.40 -13.98 -7.32
N MET A 136 -7.31 -13.10 -7.76
CA MET A 136 -8.00 -12.15 -6.89
C MET A 136 -8.85 -12.85 -5.82
N LEU A 137 -9.62 -13.88 -6.20
CA LEU A 137 -10.40 -14.67 -5.25
C LEU A 137 -9.51 -15.30 -4.18
N LEU A 138 -8.34 -15.84 -4.56
CA LEU A 138 -7.38 -16.40 -3.62
C LEU A 138 -6.81 -15.36 -2.65
N ILE A 139 -6.49 -14.15 -3.13
CA ILE A 139 -6.02 -13.05 -2.28
C ILE A 139 -7.13 -12.64 -1.29
N LEU A 140 -8.37 -12.47 -1.75
CA LEU A 140 -9.51 -12.12 -0.89
C LEU A 140 -9.75 -13.19 0.19
N LEU A 141 -9.69 -14.47 -0.18
CA LEU A 141 -9.81 -15.58 0.78
C LEU A 141 -8.68 -15.55 1.82
N ALA A 142 -7.44 -15.30 1.40
CA ALA A 142 -6.31 -15.23 2.31
C ALA A 142 -6.45 -14.08 3.32
N VAL A 143 -6.82 -12.88 2.86
CA VAL A 143 -7.06 -11.71 3.72
C VAL A 143 -8.22 -11.99 4.69
N LEU A 144 -9.33 -12.55 4.18
CA LEU A 144 -10.50 -12.86 5.00
C LEU A 144 -10.17 -13.88 6.09
N LEU A 145 -9.38 -14.92 5.78
CA LEU A 145 -8.91 -15.90 6.77
C LEU A 145 -8.04 -15.25 7.86
N ILE A 146 -7.15 -14.34 7.49
CA ILE A 146 -6.30 -13.62 8.45
C ILE A 146 -7.16 -12.74 9.35
N SER A 147 -8.05 -11.92 8.78
CA SER A 147 -8.91 -11.03 9.56
C SER A 147 -9.89 -11.79 10.47
N LEU A 148 -10.43 -12.95 10.05
CA LEU A 148 -11.25 -13.81 10.91
C LEU A 148 -10.45 -14.41 12.07
N LYS A 149 -9.21 -14.85 11.81
CA LYS A 149 -8.32 -15.35 12.87
C LYS A 149 -8.04 -14.26 13.91
N ASP A 150 -7.76 -13.04 13.46
CA ASP A 150 -7.51 -11.90 14.36
C ASP A 150 -8.76 -11.53 15.18
N LEU A 151 -9.95 -11.61 14.58
CA LEU A 151 -11.23 -11.45 15.29
C LEU A 151 -11.42 -12.50 16.38
N MET A 152 -11.13 -13.77 16.09
CA MET A 152 -11.26 -14.86 17.06
C MET A 152 -10.28 -14.69 18.23
N ILE A 153 -9.03 -14.29 17.96
CA ILE A 153 -8.02 -14.03 19.00
C ILE A 153 -8.44 -12.85 19.87
N SER A 154 -8.89 -11.76 19.25
CA SER A 154 -9.37 -10.57 19.97
C SER A 154 -10.56 -10.90 20.88
N ARG A 155 -11.54 -11.68 20.39
CA ARG A 155 -12.71 -12.11 21.18
C ARG A 155 -12.31 -12.99 22.37
N LYS A 156 -11.32 -13.86 22.21
CA LYS A 156 -10.83 -14.77 23.28
C LYS A 156 -10.00 -14.05 24.34
N SER A 157 -9.45 -12.87 24.05
CA SER A 157 -8.72 -12.05 25.02
C SER A 157 -9.63 -11.20 25.92
N ILE A 158 -10.92 -11.06 25.56
CA ILE A 158 -11.89 -10.20 26.24
C ILE A 158 -12.85 -11.02 27.13
N GLY A 159 -12.99 -12.33 26.89
CA GLY A 159 -13.77 -13.26 27.71
C GLY A 159 -12.88 -14.07 28.64
#